data_AF-A0A9Q1KI37-F1
#
_entry.id   AF-A0A9Q1KI37-F1
#
_cell.length_a   1.000
_cell.length_b   1.000
_cell.length_c   1.000
_cell.angle_alpha   90.00
_cell.angle_beta   90.00
_cell.angle_gamma   90.00
#
_symmetry.space_group_name_H-M   'P 1'
#
loop_
_entity.id
_entity.type
_entity.pdbx_description
1 polymer ?
#
loop_
_entity_poly.entity_id
_entity_poly.type
_entity_poly.pdbx_seq_one_letter_code
_entity_poly.pdbx_strand_id
1 'polypeptide(L)'
;MEDLMSQFTTLSDQALRDKNFDPSTIEDLMKFFEIEAYKSWAAMESELQKEAEDAVNAMAEAEAELEAAMDDAMEEFRRFEEEMEREAMAEYRSSMGLGDASSKMGQIWEKSATAASNKYIEAALNSANNSMKSAAKGISNAKVSEMVLRSGRKHVHSVGSPETSGRTGEESDPEYHSGDERGS
;
A
#
# COMPACT_ATOMS: atom_id res chain seq x y z
N MET A 1 -33.85 30.20 57.68
CA MET A 1 -32.80 31.25 57.82
C MET A 1 -33.30 32.69 57.62
N GLU A 2 -33.98 33.04 56.51
CA GLU A 2 -34.38 34.43 56.23
C GLU A 2 -35.32 35.02 57.30
N ASP A 3 -36.28 34.25 57.78
CA ASP A 3 -37.18 34.67 58.87
C ASP A 3 -36.43 35.00 60.16
N LEU A 4 -35.38 34.24 60.49
CA LEU A 4 -34.52 34.50 61.65
C LEU A 4 -33.76 35.82 61.50
N MET A 5 -33.25 36.10 60.29
CA MET A 5 -32.60 37.39 59.99
C MET A 5 -33.58 38.56 60.12
N SER A 6 -34.80 38.43 59.62
CA SER A 6 -35.83 39.46 59.76
C SER A 6 -36.19 39.73 61.23
N GLN A 7 -36.30 38.67 62.04
CA GLN A 7 -36.55 38.80 63.48
C GLN A 7 -35.36 39.44 64.19
N PHE A 8 -34.14 39.09 63.81
CA PHE A 8 -32.92 39.67 64.37
C PHE A 8 -32.83 41.16 64.11
N THR A 9 -33.11 41.60 62.88
CA THR A 9 -33.16 43.04 62.54
C THR A 9 -34.21 43.76 63.36
N THR A 10 -35.40 43.17 63.52
CA THR A 10 -36.50 43.77 64.30
C THR A 10 -36.13 43.92 65.78
N LEU A 11 -35.60 42.87 66.41
CA LEU A 11 -35.17 42.93 67.80
C LEU A 11 -33.99 43.88 68.01
N SER A 12 -33.06 43.94 67.06
CA SER A 12 -31.92 44.88 67.11
C SER A 12 -32.39 46.34 67.06
N ASP A 13 -33.36 46.65 66.18
CA ASP A 13 -33.97 47.98 66.10
C ASP A 13 -34.72 48.36 67.39
N GLN A 14 -35.40 47.39 68.01
CA GLN A 14 -36.08 47.59 69.29
C GLN A 14 -35.10 47.85 70.43
N ALA A 15 -34.01 47.08 70.51
CA ALA A 15 -32.97 47.26 71.53
C ALA A 15 -32.31 48.64 71.49
N LEU A 16 -32.25 49.28 70.31
CA LEU A 16 -31.72 50.64 70.15
C LEU A 16 -32.70 51.74 70.59
N ARG A 17 -34.01 51.48 70.55
CA ARG A 17 -35.06 52.48 70.75
C ARG A 17 -35.75 52.37 72.11
N ASP A 18 -35.87 51.16 72.65
CA ASP A 18 -36.54 50.89 73.91
C ASP A 18 -35.55 50.69 75.07
N LYS A 19 -35.68 51.52 76.12
CA LYS A 19 -34.83 51.45 77.32
C LYS A 19 -35.20 50.30 78.25
N ASN A 20 -36.39 49.72 78.10
CA ASN A 20 -36.87 48.58 78.88
C ASN A 20 -36.76 47.27 78.11
N PHE A 21 -36.01 47.25 77.01
CA PHE A 21 -35.78 46.06 76.21
C PHE A 21 -35.21 44.91 77.05
N ASP A 22 -35.73 43.70 76.87
CA ASP A 22 -35.27 42.49 77.53
C ASP A 22 -34.21 41.78 76.66
N PRO A 23 -32.93 41.80 77.05
CA PRO A 23 -31.85 41.18 76.27
C PRO A 23 -31.99 39.67 76.09
N SER A 24 -32.72 38.98 76.97
CA SER A 24 -32.91 37.52 76.88
C SER A 24 -33.61 37.09 75.59
N THR A 25 -34.42 37.97 75.00
CA THR A 25 -35.11 37.73 73.73
C THR A 25 -34.15 37.57 72.54
N ILE A 26 -33.02 38.28 72.55
CA ILE A 26 -31.97 38.12 71.55
C ILE A 26 -31.23 36.79 71.77
N GLU A 27 -30.95 36.43 73.02
CA GLU A 27 -30.28 35.17 73.34
C GLU A 27 -31.11 33.95 72.89
N ASP A 28 -32.42 33.97 73.12
CA ASP A 28 -33.32 32.93 72.64
C ASP A 28 -33.39 32.88 71.11
N LEU A 29 -33.35 34.03 70.43
CA LEU A 29 -33.23 34.06 68.98
C LEU A 29 -31.89 33.48 68.48
N MET A 30 -30.79 33.75 69.18
CA MET A 30 -29.47 33.21 68.82
C MET A 30 -29.42 31.68 68.91
N LYS A 31 -30.13 31.07 69.86
CA LYS A 31 -30.27 29.60 69.93
C LYS A 31 -30.94 29.03 68.68
N PHE A 32 -31.92 29.71 68.10
CA PHE A 32 -32.53 29.28 66.85
C PHE A 32 -31.58 29.42 65.66
N PHE A 33 -30.74 30.47 65.61
CA PHE A 33 -29.69 30.60 64.59
C PHE A 33 -28.70 29.45 64.64
N GLU A 34 -28.24 29.08 65.84
CA GLU A 34 -27.31 27.99 66.03
C GLU A 34 -27.89 26.67 65.49
N ILE A 35 -29.13 26.35 65.87
CA ILE A 35 -29.83 25.14 65.41
C ILE A 35 -30.01 25.14 63.89
N GLU A 36 -30.47 26.26 63.33
CA GLU A 36 -30.70 26.39 61.89
C GLU A 36 -29.39 26.30 61.10
N ALA A 37 -28.31 26.91 61.59
CA ALA A 37 -26.99 26.83 60.99
C ALA A 37 -26.46 25.39 60.98
N TYR A 38 -26.56 24.68 62.10
CA TYR A 38 -26.16 23.26 62.16
C TYR A 38 -26.98 22.38 61.23
N LYS A 39 -28.30 22.58 61.15
CA LYS A 39 -29.16 21.86 60.21
C LYS A 39 -28.79 22.14 58.76
N SER A 40 -28.56 23.41 58.43
CA SER A 40 -28.19 23.83 57.07
C SER A 40 -26.84 23.24 56.68
N TRP A 41 -25.86 23.25 57.59
CA TRP A 41 -24.56 22.64 57.34
C TRP A 41 -24.66 21.12 57.19
N ALA A 42 -25.40 20.43 58.06
CA ALA A 42 -25.61 18.99 57.94
C ALA A 42 -26.32 18.60 56.63
N ALA A 43 -27.30 19.38 56.19
CA ALA A 43 -27.98 19.17 54.92
C ALA A 43 -27.03 19.37 53.73
N MET A 44 -26.24 20.46 53.74
CA MET A 44 -25.24 20.73 52.71
C MET A 44 -24.16 19.64 52.65
N GLU A 45 -23.64 19.20 53.78
CA GLU A 45 -22.64 18.12 53.84
C GLU A 45 -23.21 16.82 53.25
N SER A 46 -24.47 16.49 53.58
CA SER A 46 -25.13 15.31 53.03
C SER A 46 -25.36 15.40 51.52
N GLU A 47 -25.68 16.59 51.00
CA GLU A 47 -25.86 16.81 49.56
C GLU A 47 -24.52 16.70 48.82
N LEU A 48 -23.47 17.32 49.35
CA LEU A 48 -22.11 17.24 48.79
C LEU A 48 -21.57 15.81 48.81
N GLN A 49 -21.81 15.06 49.88
CA GLN A 49 -21.40 13.65 49.93
C GLN A 49 -22.10 12.84 48.84
N LYS A 50 -23.41 13.05 48.67
CA LYS A 50 -24.16 12.37 47.61
C LYS A 50 -23.67 12.74 46.23
N GLU A 51 -23.44 14.03 45.97
CA GLU A 51 -22.89 14.50 44.69
C GLU A 51 -21.51 13.90 44.40
N ALA A 52 -20.65 13.78 45.42
CA ALA A 52 -19.36 13.13 45.29
C ALA A 52 -19.48 11.64 44.97
N GLU A 53 -20.39 10.92 45.64
CA GLU A 53 -20.67 9.51 45.36
C GLU A 53 -21.22 9.32 43.93
N ASP A 54 -22.16 10.16 43.51
CA ASP A 54 -22.73 10.14 42.16
C ASP A 54 -21.65 10.43 41.09
N ALA A 55 -20.75 11.38 41.35
CA ALA A 55 -19.64 11.70 40.45
C ALA A 55 -18.62 10.54 40.33
N VAL A 56 -18.30 9.86 41.43
CA VAL A 56 -17.43 8.68 41.43
C VAL A 56 -18.07 7.53 40.64
N ASN A 57 -19.36 7.29 40.83
CA ASN A 57 -20.08 6.25 40.09
C ASN A 57 -20.11 6.55 38.59
N ALA A 58 -20.41 7.79 38.20
CA ALA A 58 -20.40 8.19 36.79
C ALA A 58 -19.01 8.05 36.15
N MET A 59 -17.95 8.35 36.89
CA MET A 59 -16.57 8.15 36.42
C MET A 59 -16.26 6.65 36.23
N ALA A 60 -16.67 5.81 37.18
CA ALA A 60 -16.47 4.37 37.09
C ALA A 60 -17.24 3.75 35.90
N GLU A 61 -18.46 4.21 35.64
CA GLU A 61 -19.24 3.80 34.46
C GLU A 61 -18.55 4.22 33.16
N ALA A 62 -18.07 5.47 33.08
CA ALA A 62 -17.34 5.95 31.90
C ALA A 62 -16.02 5.20 31.66
N GLU A 63 -15.29 4.84 32.72
CA GLU A 63 -14.09 4.01 32.62
C GLU A 63 -14.40 2.61 32.09
N ALA A 64 -15.48 1.99 32.57
CA ALA A 64 -15.91 0.67 32.10
C ALA A 64 -16.33 0.70 30.61
N GLU A 65 -17.04 1.74 30.18
CA GLU A 65 -17.39 1.93 28.76
C GLU A 65 -16.15 2.11 27.89
N LEU A 66 -15.16 2.88 28.35
CA LEU A 66 -13.91 3.09 27.64
C LEU A 66 -13.11 1.78 27.54
N GLU A 67 -13.02 1.01 28.61
CA GLU A 67 -12.33 -0.28 28.63
C GLU A 67 -12.99 -1.26 27.67
N ALA A 68 -14.32 -1.37 27.68
CA ALA A 68 -15.06 -2.20 26.73
C ALA A 68 -14.81 -1.78 25.27
N ALA A 69 -14.86 -0.48 24.97
CA ALA A 69 -14.57 0.03 23.63
C ALA A 69 -13.13 -0.25 23.18
N MET A 70 -12.17 -0.19 24.12
CA MET A 70 -10.77 -0.49 23.84
C MET A 70 -10.55 -1.98 23.59
N ASP A 71 -11.19 -2.85 24.37
CA ASP A 71 -11.13 -4.30 24.17
C ASP A 71 -11.73 -4.73 22.83
N ASP A 72 -12.90 -4.17 22.48
CA ASP A 72 -13.54 -4.39 21.18
C ASP A 72 -12.61 -3.94 20.04
N ALA A 73 -12.02 -2.75 20.14
CA ALA A 73 -11.08 -2.25 19.13
C ALA A 73 -9.83 -3.15 19.02
N MET A 74 -9.28 -3.64 20.13
CA MET A 74 -8.14 -4.56 20.11
C MET A 74 -8.50 -5.94 19.52
N GLU A 75 -9.74 -6.40 19.71
CA GLU A 75 -10.22 -7.61 19.04
C GLU A 75 -10.38 -7.41 17.53
N GLU A 76 -10.93 -6.28 17.10
CA GLU A 76 -11.02 -5.92 15.69
C GLU A 76 -9.64 -5.82 15.03
N PHE A 77 -8.66 -5.18 15.69
CA PHE A 77 -7.30 -5.10 15.18
C PHE A 77 -6.66 -6.49 15.02
N ARG A 78 -6.85 -7.40 15.99
CA ARG A 78 -6.35 -8.78 15.86
C ARG A 78 -6.95 -9.50 14.66
N ARG A 79 -8.27 -9.41 14.48
CA ARG A 79 -8.96 -10.02 13.32
C ARG A 79 -8.48 -9.41 12.00
N PHE A 80 -8.26 -8.10 11.98
CA PHE A 80 -7.73 -7.40 10.82
C PHE A 80 -6.31 -7.88 10.45
N GLU A 81 -5.42 -8.02 11.44
CA GLU A 81 -4.07 -8.52 11.22
C GLU A 81 -4.06 -9.96 10.69
N GLU A 82 -4.88 -10.85 11.28
CA GLU A 82 -5.00 -12.23 10.82
C GLU A 82 -5.51 -12.32 9.37
N GLU A 83 -6.51 -11.50 9.04
CA GLU A 83 -7.07 -11.45 7.69
C GLU A 83 -6.07 -10.89 6.68
N MET A 84 -5.34 -9.83 7.05
CA MET A 84 -4.29 -9.25 6.23
C MET A 84 -3.15 -10.27 5.99
N GLU A 85 -2.71 -11.01 7.01
CA GLU A 85 -1.70 -12.05 6.86
C GLU A 85 -2.19 -13.18 5.93
N ARG A 86 -3.45 -13.59 6.08
CA ARG A 86 -4.07 -14.61 5.23
C ARG A 86 -4.09 -14.18 3.77
N GLU A 87 -4.50 -12.94 3.48
CA GLU A 87 -4.52 -12.39 2.12
C GLU A 87 -3.11 -12.23 1.55
N ALA A 88 -2.18 -11.67 2.31
CA ALA A 88 -0.79 -11.54 1.89
C ALA A 88 -0.16 -12.89 1.56
N MET A 89 -0.43 -13.93 2.36
CA MET A 89 0.07 -15.28 2.09
C MET A 89 -0.59 -15.91 0.86
N ALA A 90 -1.87 -15.63 0.62
CA ALA A 90 -2.57 -16.07 -0.58
C ALA A 90 -1.99 -15.42 -1.85
N GLU A 91 -1.74 -14.10 -1.82
CA GLU A 91 -1.09 -13.37 -2.91
C GLU A 91 0.34 -13.85 -3.16
N TYR A 92 1.11 -14.09 -2.09
CA TYR A 92 2.46 -14.63 -2.19
C TYR A 92 2.47 -16.01 -2.87
N ARG A 93 1.58 -16.93 -2.46
CA ARG A 93 1.46 -18.26 -3.08
C ARG A 93 1.01 -18.18 -4.54
N SER A 94 0.06 -17.29 -4.85
CA SER A 94 -0.37 -17.04 -6.23
C SER A 94 0.79 -16.57 -7.11
N SER A 95 1.60 -15.64 -6.59
CA SER A 95 2.78 -15.10 -7.27
C SER A 95 3.86 -16.16 -7.51
N MET A 96 4.13 -17.01 -6.51
CA MET A 96 5.02 -18.17 -6.69
C MET A 96 4.50 -19.12 -7.78
N GLY A 97 3.20 -19.43 -7.76
CA GLY A 97 2.57 -20.27 -8.78
C GLY A 97 2.70 -19.69 -10.20
N LEU A 98 2.57 -18.36 -10.33
CA LEU A 98 2.79 -17.66 -11.59
C LEU A 98 4.26 -17.73 -12.04
N GLY A 99 5.21 -17.58 -11.12
CA GLY A 99 6.64 -17.74 -11.39
C GLY A 99 7.02 -19.14 -11.87
N ASP A 100 6.44 -20.17 -11.26
CA ASP A 100 6.64 -21.57 -11.66
C ASP A 100 6.02 -21.86 -13.04
N ALA A 101 4.82 -21.33 -13.30
CA ALA A 101 4.17 -21.45 -14.61
C ALA A 101 4.98 -20.76 -15.71
N SER A 102 5.49 -19.57 -15.43
CA SER A 102 6.35 -18.81 -16.35
C SER A 102 7.66 -19.56 -16.65
N SER A 103 8.31 -20.10 -15.61
CA SER A 103 9.54 -20.90 -15.77
C SER A 103 9.31 -22.16 -16.60
N LYS A 104 8.23 -22.90 -16.34
CA LYS A 104 7.85 -24.08 -17.14
C LYS A 104 7.55 -23.71 -18.58
N MET A 105 6.83 -22.61 -18.79
CA MET A 105 6.52 -22.12 -20.13
C MET A 105 7.80 -21.74 -20.88
N GLY A 106 8.73 -21.02 -20.24
CA GLY A 106 10.05 -20.70 -20.81
C GLY A 106 10.82 -21.93 -21.27
N GLN A 107 10.87 -22.99 -20.46
CA GLN A 107 11.51 -24.25 -20.84
C GLN A 107 10.84 -24.94 -22.04
N ILE A 108 9.51 -24.88 -22.15
CA ILE A 108 8.77 -25.44 -23.30
C ILE A 108 9.09 -24.64 -24.56
N TRP A 109 9.08 -23.31 -24.46
CA TRP A 109 9.44 -22.42 -25.57
C TRP A 109 10.88 -22.63 -26.02
N GLU A 110 11.85 -22.70 -25.10
CA GLU A 110 13.26 -22.96 -25.40
C GLU A 110 13.44 -24.30 -26.15
N LYS A 111 12.78 -25.37 -25.69
CA LYS A 111 12.81 -26.68 -26.37
C LYS A 111 12.23 -26.59 -27.79
N SER A 112 11.12 -25.87 -27.97
CA SER A 112 10.49 -25.70 -29.27
C SER A 112 11.34 -24.86 -30.23
N ALA A 113 11.95 -23.78 -29.74
CA ALA A 113 12.83 -22.90 -30.48
C ALA A 113 14.11 -23.64 -30.89
N THR A 114 14.67 -24.45 -29.99
CA THR A 114 15.84 -25.32 -30.28
C THR A 114 15.49 -26.35 -31.36
N ALA A 115 14.32 -26.99 -31.27
CA ALA A 115 13.86 -27.94 -32.29
C ALA A 115 13.66 -27.27 -33.66
N ALA A 116 13.11 -26.06 -33.70
CA ALA A 116 12.97 -25.28 -34.93
C ALA A 116 14.33 -24.87 -35.49
N SER A 117 15.23 -24.36 -34.64
CA SER A 117 16.61 -23.99 -35.02
C SER A 117 17.36 -25.18 -35.61
N ASN A 118 17.28 -26.36 -34.99
CA ASN A 118 17.90 -27.57 -35.51
C ASN A 118 17.37 -27.94 -36.90
N LYS A 119 16.07 -27.78 -37.17
CA LYS A 119 15.49 -27.99 -38.51
C LYS A 119 16.00 -26.99 -39.54
N TYR A 120 16.17 -25.72 -39.16
CA TYR A 120 16.78 -24.71 -40.04
C TYR A 120 18.24 -25.02 -40.34
N ILE A 121 19.02 -25.39 -39.33
CA ILE A 121 20.42 -25.81 -39.49
C ILE A 121 20.49 -27.04 -40.41
N GLU A 122 19.62 -28.04 -40.20
CA GLU A 122 19.57 -29.24 -41.03
C GLU A 122 19.18 -28.91 -42.49
N ALA A 123 18.22 -28.01 -42.71
CA ALA A 123 17.88 -27.53 -44.05
C ALA A 123 19.04 -26.79 -44.71
N ALA A 124 19.75 -25.94 -43.97
CA ALA A 124 20.93 -25.24 -44.46
C ALA A 124 22.08 -26.21 -44.81
N LEU A 125 22.33 -27.21 -43.96
CA LEU A 125 23.33 -28.25 -44.22
C LEU A 125 22.97 -29.11 -45.45
N ASN A 126 21.69 -29.48 -45.60
CA ASN A 126 21.22 -30.20 -46.78
C ASN A 126 21.36 -29.35 -48.06
N SER A 127 21.04 -28.06 -47.97
CA SER A 127 21.23 -27.11 -49.08
C SER A 127 22.70 -26.93 -49.45
N ALA A 128 23.58 -26.80 -48.46
CA ALA A 128 25.02 -26.71 -48.65
C ALA A 128 25.58 -28.00 -49.28
N ASN A 129 25.16 -29.17 -48.81
CA ASN A 129 25.54 -30.47 -49.38
C ASN A 129 25.08 -30.61 -50.84
N ASN A 130 23.85 -30.20 -51.15
CA ASN A 130 23.33 -30.19 -52.53
C ASN A 130 24.09 -29.20 -53.42
N SER A 131 24.47 -28.05 -52.90
CA SER A 131 25.29 -27.05 -53.59
C SER A 131 26.71 -27.59 -53.85
N MET A 132 27.33 -28.26 -52.88
CA MET A 132 28.63 -28.90 -53.04
C MET A 132 28.60 -30.03 -54.07
N LYS A 133 27.58 -30.90 -54.04
CA LYS A 133 27.38 -31.94 -55.06
C LYS A 133 27.20 -31.34 -56.45
N SER A 134 26.45 -30.25 -56.56
CA SER A 134 26.23 -29.54 -57.83
C SER A 134 27.52 -28.89 -58.33
N ALA A 135 28.31 -28.28 -57.44
CA ALA A 135 29.62 -27.72 -57.77
C ALA A 135 30.62 -28.80 -58.20
N ALA A 136 30.67 -29.94 -57.50
CA ALA A 136 31.51 -31.08 -57.88
C ALA A 136 31.12 -31.65 -59.26
N LYS A 137 29.82 -31.73 -59.55
CA LYS A 137 29.32 -32.12 -60.88
C LYS A 137 29.67 -31.07 -61.94
N GLY A 138 29.56 -29.79 -61.62
CA GLY A 138 30.01 -28.68 -62.47
C GLY A 138 31.50 -28.72 -62.78
N ILE A 139 32.35 -29.03 -61.80
CA ILE A 139 33.80 -29.23 -61.97
C ILE A 139 34.09 -30.47 -62.84
N SER A 140 33.33 -31.55 -62.67
CA SER A 140 33.46 -32.75 -63.50
C SER A 140 33.07 -32.49 -64.96
N ASN A 141 31.99 -31.73 -65.19
CA ASN A 141 31.59 -31.28 -66.52
C ASN A 141 32.57 -30.26 -67.11
N ALA A 142 33.14 -29.38 -66.29
CA ALA A 142 34.18 -28.45 -66.71
C ALA A 142 35.47 -29.17 -67.10
N LYS A 143 35.86 -30.25 -66.41
CA LYS A 143 36.97 -31.13 -66.82
C LYS A 143 36.69 -31.87 -68.13
N VAL A 144 35.46 -32.30 -68.37
CA VAL A 144 35.05 -32.90 -69.66
C VAL A 144 35.09 -31.85 -70.77
N SER A 145 34.60 -30.64 -70.52
CA SER A 145 34.69 -29.50 -71.45
C SER A 145 36.13 -29.05 -71.69
N GLU A 146 36.99 -29.07 -70.68
CA GLU A 146 38.43 -28.75 -70.80
C GLU A 146 39.18 -29.84 -71.60
N MET A 147 38.78 -31.10 -71.46
CA MET A 147 39.33 -32.21 -72.26
C MET A 147 38.87 -32.13 -73.73
N VAL A 148 37.63 -31.70 -73.97
CA VAL A 148 37.11 -31.39 -75.32
C VAL A 148 37.81 -30.15 -75.91
N LEU A 149 38.05 -29.10 -75.11
CA LEU A 149 38.75 -27.88 -75.52
C LEU A 149 40.26 -28.11 -75.75
N ARG A 150 40.91 -29.02 -75.03
CA ARG A 150 42.31 -29.42 -75.28
C ARG A 150 42.51 -30.15 -76.61
N SER A 151 41.45 -30.69 -77.22
CA SER A 151 41.48 -31.27 -78.57
C SER A 151 41.34 -30.23 -79.70
N GLY A 152 41.03 -28.97 -79.39
CA GLY A 152 40.89 -27.87 -80.34
C GLY A 152 42.00 -26.83 -80.18
N ARG A 153 43.17 -27.10 -80.77
CA ARG A 153 44.35 -26.22 -80.72
C ARG A 153 44.13 -24.88 -81.47
N LYS A 154 44.65 -23.80 -80.85
CA LYS A 154 45.40 -22.64 -81.43
C LYS A 154 44.66 -21.39 -81.95
N HIS A 155 45.26 -20.26 -81.53
CA HIS A 155 45.27 -18.86 -82.03
C HIS A 155 44.11 -17.95 -81.59
N VAL A 156 44.27 -16.67 -81.18
CA VAL A 156 45.40 -15.73 -80.95
C VAL A 156 44.80 -14.45 -80.28
N HIS A 157 45.62 -13.75 -79.46
CA HIS A 157 45.51 -12.35 -78.93
C HIS A 157 44.42 -12.00 -77.87
N SER A 158 44.74 -11.50 -76.65
CA SER A 158 45.43 -10.24 -76.23
C SER A 158 44.51 -9.02 -76.46
N VAL A 159 44.05 -8.15 -75.54
CA VAL A 159 44.36 -7.70 -74.15
C VAL A 159 43.07 -7.03 -73.59
N GLY A 160 42.90 -6.92 -72.28
CA GLY A 160 42.20 -5.75 -71.69
C GLY A 160 41.13 -6.07 -70.64
N SER A 161 41.55 -6.10 -69.37
CA SER A 161 40.72 -6.27 -68.16
C SER A 161 40.14 -4.92 -67.65
N PRO A 162 39.23 -4.95 -66.66
CA PRO A 162 38.08 -4.04 -66.55
C PRO A 162 38.27 -2.91 -65.53
N GLU A 163 37.49 -1.84 -65.67
CA GLU A 163 37.23 -0.89 -64.58
C GLU A 163 35.78 -0.95 -64.13
N THR A 164 35.64 -0.95 -62.81
CA THR A 164 34.44 -1.12 -62.01
C THR A 164 33.65 0.19 -61.90
N SER A 165 32.36 0.13 -62.16
CA SER A 165 31.34 1.14 -61.84
C SER A 165 30.01 0.39 -61.84
N GLY A 166 29.09 0.49 -60.88
CA GLY A 166 28.91 1.36 -59.72
C GLY A 166 27.40 1.34 -59.41
N ARG A 167 27.02 1.75 -58.18
CA ARG A 167 25.67 2.20 -57.76
C ARG A 167 24.54 1.13 -57.76
N THR A 168 23.50 1.21 -56.95
CA THR A 168 22.99 2.17 -55.94
C THR A 168 21.89 1.45 -55.18
N GLY A 169 21.77 1.73 -53.89
CA GLY A 169 20.52 2.29 -53.35
C GLY A 169 19.97 1.28 -52.34
N GLU A 170 19.28 1.63 -51.27
CA GLU A 170 18.73 2.87 -50.73
C GLU A 170 18.16 2.43 -49.36
N GLU A 171 18.00 3.36 -48.41
CA GLU A 171 16.90 3.37 -47.42
C GLU A 171 16.74 2.19 -46.42
N SER A 172 16.52 2.34 -45.11
CA SER A 172 16.12 3.47 -44.28
C SER A 172 16.53 3.18 -42.82
N ASP A 173 16.86 4.23 -42.07
CA ASP A 173 16.70 4.22 -40.61
C ASP A 173 15.22 4.06 -40.24
N PRO A 174 14.92 3.54 -39.04
CA PRO A 174 13.98 4.29 -38.22
C PRO A 174 14.48 4.49 -36.78
N GLU A 175 14.53 5.77 -36.43
CA GLU A 175 13.96 6.38 -35.22
C GLU A 175 14.09 5.63 -33.89
N TYR A 176 15.05 6.08 -33.09
CA TYR A 176 14.93 6.08 -31.64
C TYR A 176 13.83 7.05 -31.21
N HIS A 177 12.66 6.53 -30.83
CA HIS A 177 11.69 7.29 -30.04
C HIS A 177 12.03 7.17 -28.56
N SER A 178 12.64 8.23 -28.05
CA SER A 178 12.59 8.62 -26.64
C SER A 178 11.17 9.07 -26.30
N GLY A 179 10.47 8.26 -25.51
CA GLY A 179 9.21 8.65 -24.85
C GLY A 179 9.45 8.79 -23.36
N ASP A 180 9.60 10.04 -22.93
CA ASP A 180 9.71 10.47 -21.55
C ASP A 180 8.35 10.97 -21.04
N GLU A 181 8.14 10.79 -19.74
CA GLU A 181 7.20 11.46 -18.83
C GLU A 181 5.66 11.34 -18.99
N ARG A 182 5.02 10.87 -17.91
CA ARG A 182 4.09 11.59 -16.99
C ARG A 182 3.26 10.53 -16.24
N GLY A 183 3.11 10.53 -14.92
CA GLY A 183 3.03 11.68 -14.02
C GLY A 183 1.56 12.13 -13.90
N SER A 184 0.73 11.34 -13.21
CA SER A 184 -0.45 11.72 -12.41
C SER A 184 -1.00 10.49 -11.71
#